data_AF-A0A9D5ZK49-F1
#
_entry.id   AF-A0A9D5ZK49-F1
#
_cell.length_a   1.000
_cell.length_b   1.000
_cell.length_c   1.000
_cell.angle_alpha   90.00
_cell.angle_beta   90.00
_cell.angle_gamma   90.00
#
_symmetry.space_group_name_H-M   'P 1'
#
loop_
_entity.id
_entity.type
_entity.pdbx_description
1 polymer ?
#
loop_
_entity_poly.entity_id
_entity_poly.type
_entity_poly.pdbx_seq_one_letter_code
_entity_poly.pdbx_strand_id
1 'polypeptide(L)'
;MKKQIALQIFILVTLTSNVSAQINNQIGGSWSPYLTGFFIGTLLLLTLYFSNKPIGVSSFYATLAGMIGKRVSPSHILKLDYYKNNPPEINWEFVFVISTVVGSFIAAYFGEEFNLSWVPQLWSNTFGTDSITRYGIIAFIGGIFMSFGARLADGCTSGHGISGTSQLNVASWISVICFFISGMIAIRFIY
;
A
#
# COMPACT_ATOMS: atom_id res chain seq x y z
N MET A 1 26.14 13.44 39.55
CA MET A 1 24.75 13.53 39.05
C MET A 1 24.51 14.61 37.99
N LYS A 2 24.72 15.91 38.24
CA LYS A 2 24.39 16.98 37.26
C LYS A 2 25.04 16.85 35.87
N LYS A 3 26.31 16.40 35.80
CA LYS A 3 27.02 16.21 34.52
C LYS A 3 26.47 15.04 33.67
N GLN A 4 25.92 14.01 34.30
CA GLN A 4 25.39 12.83 33.62
C GLN A 4 24.02 13.10 32.98
N ILE A 5 23.20 13.92 33.65
CA ILE A 5 21.89 14.39 33.16
C ILE A 5 22.10 15.33 31.95
N ALA A 6 23.08 16.23 32.02
CA ALA A 6 23.41 17.13 30.91
C ALA A 6 23.87 16.35 29.65
N LEU A 7 24.64 15.27 29.83
CA LEU A 7 25.10 14.43 28.72
C LEU A 7 23.94 13.65 28.07
N GLN A 8 23.00 13.12 28.86
CA GLN A 8 21.82 12.44 28.31
C GLN A 8 20.89 13.39 27.56
N ILE A 9 20.67 14.61 28.07
CA ILE A 9 19.87 15.64 27.38
C ILE A 9 20.56 16.05 26.07
N PHE A 10 21.89 16.22 26.07
CA PHE A 10 22.65 16.56 24.87
C PHE A 10 22.58 15.45 23.81
N ILE A 11 22.69 14.17 24.22
CA ILE A 11 22.53 13.03 23.32
C ILE A 11 21.10 12.97 22.76
N LEU A 12 20.08 13.19 23.59
CA LEU A 12 18.67 13.20 23.17
C LEU A 12 18.38 14.33 22.17
N VAL A 13 18.91 15.54 22.41
CA VAL A 13 18.76 16.71 21.52
C VAL A 13 19.55 16.55 20.21
N THR A 14 20.71 15.88 20.26
CA THR A 14 21.51 15.59 19.05
C THR A 14 20.86 14.47 18.22
N LEU A 15 20.22 13.49 18.86
CA LEU A 15 19.43 12.46 18.17
C LEU A 15 18.16 13.05 17.54
N THR A 16 17.43 13.93 18.25
CA THR A 16 16.23 14.56 17.68
C THR A 16 16.56 15.51 16.53
N SER A 17 17.66 16.26 16.59
CA SER A 17 18.08 17.15 15.49
C SER A 17 18.55 16.39 14.25
N ASN A 18 19.28 15.27 14.41
CA ASN A 18 19.67 14.41 13.28
C ASN A 18 18.47 13.69 12.65
N VAL A 19 17.50 13.24 13.47
CA VAL A 19 16.24 12.66 12.97
C VAL A 19 15.41 13.73 12.24
N SER A 20 15.31 14.95 12.78
CA SER A 20 14.60 16.06 12.12
C SER A 20 15.23 16.43 10.77
N ALA A 21 16.56 16.40 10.68
CA ALA A 21 17.29 16.66 9.45
C ALA A 21 17.17 15.52 8.43
N GLN A 22 17.10 14.25 8.86
CA GLN A 22 16.79 13.13 7.98
C GLN A 22 15.35 13.16 7.48
N ILE A 23 14.39 13.52 8.34
CA ILE A 23 12.99 13.74 7.95
C ILE A 23 12.91 14.85 6.89
N ASN A 24 13.57 15.99 7.11
CA ASN A 24 13.60 17.10 6.16
C ASN A 24 14.25 16.76 4.81
N ASN A 25 15.29 15.91 4.80
CA ASN A 25 15.91 15.45 3.54
C ASN A 25 15.10 14.35 2.82
N GLN A 26 14.16 13.67 3.48
CA GLN A 26 13.26 12.69 2.84
C GLN A 26 11.93 13.29 2.36
N ILE A 27 11.51 14.43 2.90
CA ILE A 27 10.24 15.11 2.56
C ILE A 27 10.39 16.20 1.48
N GLY A 28 11.53 16.29 0.79
CA GLY A 28 11.68 17.20 -0.36
C GLY A 28 10.65 16.85 -1.45
N GLY A 29 9.53 17.59 -1.49
CA GLY A 29 8.42 17.40 -2.44
C GLY A 29 7.10 16.90 -1.83
N SER A 30 7.06 16.46 -0.56
CA SER A 30 5.85 15.84 0.02
C SER A 30 4.79 16.85 0.43
N TRP A 31 3.54 16.66 -0.04
CA TRP A 31 2.39 17.48 0.34
C TRP A 31 2.07 17.35 1.83
N SER A 32 1.46 18.39 2.40
CA SER A 32 0.97 18.34 3.78
C SER A 32 0.06 17.11 3.99
N PRO A 33 0.23 16.34 5.08
CA PRO A 33 -0.63 15.20 5.37
C PRO A 33 -2.11 15.57 5.46
N TYR A 34 -2.42 16.76 5.97
CA TYR A 34 -3.79 17.27 6.05
C TYR A 34 -4.39 17.52 4.67
N LEU A 35 -3.59 18.08 3.77
CA LEU A 35 -4.01 18.35 2.40
C LEU A 35 -4.25 17.04 1.63
N THR A 36 -3.32 16.09 1.77
CA THR A 36 -3.45 14.75 1.19
C THR A 36 -4.69 14.03 1.74
N GLY A 37 -4.93 14.12 3.05
CA GLY A 37 -6.13 13.58 3.69
C GLY A 37 -7.43 14.19 3.16
N PHE A 38 -7.45 15.51 2.94
CA PHE A 38 -8.60 16.19 2.32
C PHE A 38 -8.89 15.66 0.92
N PHE A 39 -7.87 15.47 0.08
CA PHE A 39 -8.05 14.93 -1.27
C PHE A 39 -8.49 13.47 -1.27
N ILE A 40 -7.91 12.62 -0.42
CA ILE A 40 -8.33 11.21 -0.28
C ILE A 40 -9.79 11.13 0.21
N GLY A 41 -10.16 11.94 1.21
CA GLY A 41 -11.53 12.01 1.71
C GLY A 41 -12.52 12.49 0.65
N THR A 42 -12.16 13.53 -0.11
CA THR A 42 -12.97 14.01 -1.24
C THR A 42 -13.13 12.93 -2.31
N LEU A 43 -12.05 12.23 -2.66
CA LEU A 43 -12.06 11.14 -3.62
C LEU A 43 -12.93 9.96 -3.14
N LEU A 44 -12.92 9.65 -1.85
CA LEU A 44 -13.80 8.65 -1.25
C LEU A 44 -15.27 9.05 -1.39
N LEU A 45 -15.62 10.30 -1.07
CA LEU A 45 -16.99 10.81 -1.20
C LEU A 45 -17.46 10.77 -2.66
N LEU A 46 -16.64 11.23 -3.60
CA LEU A 46 -16.95 11.17 -5.03
C LEU A 46 -17.11 9.73 -5.50
N THR A 47 -16.25 8.82 -5.04
CA THR A 47 -16.33 7.40 -5.42
C THR A 47 -17.63 6.77 -4.90
N LEU A 48 -18.00 7.02 -3.65
CA LEU A 48 -19.25 6.54 -3.09
C LEU A 48 -20.45 7.13 -3.82
N TYR A 49 -20.40 8.43 -4.15
CA TYR A 49 -21.46 9.12 -4.89
C TYR A 49 -21.68 8.53 -6.30
N PHE A 50 -20.61 8.28 -7.04
CA PHE A 50 -20.72 7.78 -8.43
C PHE A 50 -20.91 6.27 -8.53
N SER A 51 -20.24 5.48 -7.68
CA SER A 51 -20.21 4.02 -7.81
C SER A 51 -21.12 3.29 -6.82
N ASN A 52 -21.59 3.92 -5.75
CA ASN A 52 -22.25 3.25 -4.61
C ASN A 52 -21.46 2.04 -4.07
N LYS A 53 -20.14 1.99 -4.30
CA LYS A 53 -19.24 0.92 -3.85
C LYS A 53 -18.03 1.52 -3.14
N PRO A 54 -17.54 0.86 -2.08
CA PRO A 54 -16.32 1.30 -1.41
C PRO A 54 -15.09 1.16 -2.30
N ILE A 55 -14.04 1.90 -1.99
CA ILE A 55 -12.75 1.82 -2.68
C ILE A 55 -12.06 0.51 -2.28
N GLY A 56 -11.77 -0.34 -3.26
CA GLY A 56 -11.03 -1.59 -3.09
C GLY A 56 -10.12 -1.88 -4.27
N VAL A 57 -8.90 -2.32 -3.99
CA VAL A 57 -7.93 -2.71 -5.04
C VAL A 57 -7.81 -4.23 -5.14
N SER A 58 -8.03 -4.97 -4.05
CA SER A 58 -7.82 -6.42 -4.04
C SER A 58 -8.77 -7.20 -4.97
N SER A 59 -9.98 -6.71 -5.19
CA SER A 59 -10.95 -7.27 -6.14
C SER A 59 -10.48 -7.21 -7.60
N PHE A 60 -9.70 -6.19 -7.98
CA PHE A 60 -9.13 -6.07 -9.34
C PHE A 60 -8.31 -7.30 -9.72
N TYR A 61 -7.47 -7.81 -8.81
CA TYR A 61 -6.64 -9.00 -9.07
C TYR A 61 -7.50 -10.24 -9.33
N ALA A 62 -8.59 -10.42 -8.57
CA ALA A 62 -9.51 -11.54 -8.75
C ALA A 62 -10.29 -11.42 -10.06
N THR A 63 -10.77 -10.22 -10.40
CA THR A 63 -11.43 -9.94 -11.67
C THR A 63 -10.51 -10.20 -12.85
N LEU A 64 -9.27 -9.69 -12.81
CA LEU A 64 -8.28 -9.89 -13.87
C LEU A 64 -7.93 -11.38 -14.03
N ALA A 65 -7.68 -12.09 -12.92
CA ALA A 65 -7.43 -13.52 -12.94
C ALA A 65 -8.63 -14.31 -13.49
N GLY A 66 -9.84 -13.93 -13.12
CA GLY A 66 -11.08 -14.53 -13.63
C GLY A 66 -11.31 -14.26 -15.12
N MET A 67 -10.99 -13.07 -15.62
CA MET A 67 -11.08 -12.73 -17.05
C MET A 67 -10.07 -13.53 -17.89
N ILE A 68 -8.82 -13.61 -17.43
CA ILE A 68 -7.77 -14.42 -18.07
C ILE A 68 -8.16 -15.91 -17.99
N GLY A 69 -8.59 -16.38 -16.81
CA GLY A 69 -9.02 -17.74 -16.58
C GLY A 69 -10.22 -18.13 -17.45
N LYS A 70 -11.19 -17.23 -17.64
CA LYS A 70 -12.35 -17.45 -18.53
C LYS A 70 -11.92 -17.62 -19.98
N ARG A 71 -10.84 -16.97 -20.42
CA ARG A 71 -10.26 -17.13 -21.76
C ARG A 71 -9.53 -18.46 -21.94
N VAL A 72 -8.89 -18.98 -20.89
CA VAL A 72 -8.11 -20.23 -20.94
C VAL A 72 -8.98 -21.47 -20.67
N SER A 73 -9.82 -21.42 -19.63
CA SER A 73 -10.69 -22.52 -19.19
C SER A 73 -12.02 -21.99 -18.65
N PRO A 74 -12.97 -21.66 -19.55
CA PRO A 74 -14.26 -21.08 -19.17
C PRO A 74 -15.07 -22.00 -18.25
N SER A 75 -15.04 -23.31 -18.52
CA SER A 75 -15.80 -24.34 -17.80
C SER A 75 -15.29 -24.61 -16.39
N HIS A 76 -14.03 -24.29 -16.08
CA HIS A 76 -13.50 -24.34 -14.71
C HIS A 76 -13.94 -23.09 -13.92
N ILE A 77 -13.71 -21.90 -14.48
CA ILE A 77 -13.99 -20.61 -13.81
C ILE A 77 -15.47 -20.44 -13.47
N LEU A 78 -16.37 -20.80 -14.40
CA LEU A 78 -17.82 -20.67 -14.17
C LEU A 78 -18.37 -21.66 -13.14
N LYS A 79 -17.62 -22.70 -12.75
CA LYS A 79 -18.02 -23.65 -11.71
C LYS A 79 -17.68 -23.17 -10.31
N LEU A 80 -16.66 -22.33 -10.15
CA LEU A 80 -16.23 -21.80 -8.86
C LEU A 80 -17.30 -20.91 -8.24
N ASP A 81 -17.65 -21.15 -6.97
CA ASP A 81 -18.70 -20.40 -6.27
C ASP A 81 -18.36 -18.92 -6.11
N TYR A 82 -17.07 -18.58 -5.97
CA TYR A 82 -16.61 -17.19 -5.92
C TYR A 82 -17.02 -16.40 -7.17
N TYR A 83 -16.85 -16.96 -8.37
CA TYR A 83 -17.15 -16.28 -9.63
C TYR A 83 -18.63 -16.31 -10.02
N LYS A 84 -19.44 -17.16 -9.37
CA LYS A 84 -20.91 -17.08 -9.48
C LYS A 84 -21.45 -15.82 -8.79
N ASN A 85 -20.90 -15.51 -7.62
CA ASN A 85 -21.29 -14.34 -6.83
C ASN A 85 -20.56 -13.06 -7.27
N ASN A 86 -19.34 -13.20 -7.81
CA ASN A 86 -18.51 -12.10 -8.30
C ASN A 86 -18.11 -12.37 -9.76
N PRO A 87 -18.98 -12.07 -10.74
CA PRO A 87 -18.66 -12.32 -12.14
C PRO A 87 -17.40 -11.54 -12.56
N PRO A 88 -16.48 -12.16 -13.32
CA PRO A 88 -15.24 -11.53 -13.74
C PRO A 88 -15.49 -10.56 -14.90
N GLU A 89 -16.06 -9.41 -14.56
CA GLU A 89 -16.41 -8.33 -15.46
C GLU A 89 -15.72 -7.03 -15.04
N ILE A 90 -15.53 -6.11 -15.99
CA ILE A 90 -14.92 -4.81 -15.70
C ILE A 90 -15.88 -4.05 -14.79
N ASN A 91 -15.48 -3.93 -13.53
CA ASN A 91 -16.22 -3.22 -12.51
C ASN A 91 -15.56 -1.85 -12.22
N TRP A 92 -16.19 -1.06 -11.37
CA TRP A 92 -15.67 0.25 -10.98
C TRP A 92 -14.25 0.18 -10.39
N GLU A 93 -13.98 -0.83 -9.56
CA GLU A 93 -12.66 -1.06 -8.96
C GLU A 93 -11.58 -1.31 -10.02
N PHE A 94 -11.92 -1.98 -11.13
CA PHE A 94 -11.03 -2.19 -12.25
C PHE A 94 -10.64 -0.87 -12.91
N VAL A 95 -11.62 -0.02 -13.20
CA VAL A 95 -11.39 1.32 -13.77
C VAL A 95 -10.57 2.18 -12.80
N PHE A 96 -10.87 2.09 -11.50
CA PHE A 96 -10.14 2.81 -10.46
C PHE A 96 -8.66 2.44 -10.44
N VAL A 97 -8.30 1.15 -10.49
CA VAL A 97 -6.89 0.71 -10.50
C VAL A 97 -6.16 1.17 -11.77
N ILE A 98 -6.78 1.07 -12.94
CA ILE A 98 -6.16 1.58 -14.18
C ILE A 98 -5.96 3.10 -14.09
N SER A 99 -6.96 3.82 -13.57
CA SER A 99 -6.87 5.28 -13.39
C SER A 99 -5.81 5.68 -12.38
N THR A 100 -5.58 4.91 -11.31
CA THR A 100 -4.54 5.22 -10.32
C THR A 100 -3.14 5.01 -10.89
N VAL A 101 -2.95 3.97 -11.71
CA VAL A 101 -1.67 3.74 -12.43
C VAL A 101 -1.38 4.87 -13.42
N VAL A 102 -2.38 5.26 -14.22
CA VAL A 102 -2.21 6.35 -15.18
C VAL A 102 -2.01 7.68 -14.45
N GLY A 103 -2.79 7.94 -13.40
CA GLY A 103 -2.70 9.16 -12.59
C GLY A 103 -1.36 9.29 -11.87
N SER A 104 -0.83 8.21 -11.30
CA SER A 104 0.49 8.23 -10.65
C SER A 104 1.62 8.46 -11.65
N PHE A 105 1.51 7.89 -12.86
CA PHE A 105 2.47 8.13 -13.93
C PHE A 105 2.47 9.60 -14.38
N ILE A 106 1.29 10.18 -14.61
CA ILE A 106 1.13 11.60 -14.97
C ILE A 106 1.71 12.49 -13.86
N ALA A 107 1.37 12.20 -12.59
CA ALA A 107 1.88 12.96 -11.45
C ALA A 107 3.42 12.89 -11.35
N ALA A 108 4.01 11.71 -11.50
CA ALA A 108 5.46 11.55 -11.47
C ALA A 108 6.17 12.25 -12.64
N TYR A 109 5.53 12.25 -13.83
CA TYR A 109 6.07 12.93 -15.00
C TYR A 109 6.08 14.45 -14.84
N PHE A 110 4.98 15.06 -14.39
CA PHE A 110 4.90 16.50 -14.18
C PHE A 110 5.61 16.98 -12.91
N GLY A 111 5.72 16.13 -11.89
CA GLY A 111 6.45 16.44 -10.67
C GLY A 111 7.97 16.36 -10.82
N GLU A 112 8.49 15.96 -11.99
CA GLU A 112 9.93 15.69 -12.21
C GLU A 112 10.51 14.64 -11.24
N GLU A 113 9.64 13.81 -10.65
CA GLU A 113 9.98 12.77 -9.67
C GLU A 113 10.18 11.39 -10.31
N PHE A 114 10.11 11.31 -11.64
CA PHE A 114 10.25 10.05 -12.35
C PHE A 114 11.68 9.51 -12.26
N ASN A 115 11.88 8.51 -11.38
CA ASN A 115 13.14 7.82 -11.20
C ASN A 115 12.98 6.30 -11.40
N LEU A 116 13.64 5.74 -12.41
CA LEU A 116 13.61 4.31 -12.68
C LEU A 116 14.69 3.60 -11.84
N SER A 117 14.30 3.16 -10.65
CA SER A 117 15.14 2.36 -9.75
C SER A 117 14.69 0.90 -9.71
N TRP A 118 15.57 -0.03 -10.05
CA TRP A 118 15.30 -1.47 -10.01
C TRP A 118 15.24 -2.04 -8.59
N VAL A 119 16.02 -1.45 -7.70
CA VAL A 119 16.11 -1.85 -6.29
C VAL A 119 15.95 -0.57 -5.46
N PRO A 120 15.06 -0.55 -4.45
CA PRO A 120 14.91 0.62 -3.59
C PRO A 120 16.23 0.98 -2.91
N GLN A 121 16.50 2.27 -2.76
CA GLN A 121 17.74 2.76 -2.13
C GLN A 121 17.95 2.18 -0.73
N LEU A 122 16.87 2.00 0.04
CA LEU A 122 16.93 1.38 1.37
C LEU A 122 17.48 -0.05 1.32
N TRP A 123 17.04 -0.84 0.35
CA TRP A 123 17.51 -2.21 0.18
C TRP A 123 18.99 -2.24 -0.25
N SER A 124 19.36 -1.38 -1.20
CA SER A 124 20.75 -1.28 -1.66
C SER A 124 21.71 -0.88 -0.54
N ASN A 125 21.28 0.02 0.35
CA ASN A 125 22.09 0.48 1.49
C ASN A 125 22.27 -0.62 2.56
N THR A 126 21.28 -1.49 2.77
CA THR A 126 21.35 -2.56 3.76
C THR A 126 22.01 -3.84 3.24
N PHE A 127 21.71 -4.25 2.00
CA PHE A 127 22.09 -5.55 1.46
C PHE A 127 23.07 -5.49 0.26
N GLY A 128 23.52 -4.31 -0.12
CA GLY A 128 24.43 -4.09 -1.25
C GLY A 128 23.75 -3.97 -2.61
N THR A 129 24.47 -3.41 -3.59
CA THR A 129 23.97 -3.05 -4.93
C THR A 129 23.71 -4.25 -5.86
N ASP A 130 24.41 -5.38 -5.66
CA ASP A 130 24.29 -6.58 -6.51
C ASP A 130 23.13 -7.52 -6.11
N SER A 131 22.21 -7.04 -5.28
CA SER A 131 21.15 -7.85 -4.68
C SER A 131 19.84 -7.87 -5.47
N ILE A 132 19.83 -7.56 -6.77
CA ILE A 132 18.59 -7.49 -7.57
C ILE A 132 17.80 -8.80 -7.57
N THR A 133 18.48 -9.95 -7.72
CA THR A 133 17.84 -11.27 -7.70
C THR A 133 17.29 -11.60 -6.31
N ARG A 134 18.02 -11.24 -5.25
CA ARG A 134 17.59 -11.44 -3.87
C ARG A 134 16.36 -10.60 -3.55
N TYR A 135 16.38 -9.33 -3.94
CA TYR A 135 15.24 -8.43 -3.83
C TYR A 135 14.04 -8.98 -4.60
N GLY A 136 14.22 -9.39 -5.86
CA GLY A 136 13.16 -9.95 -6.68
C GLY A 136 12.50 -11.19 -6.06
N ILE A 137 13.28 -12.12 -5.52
CA ILE A 137 12.75 -13.32 -4.84
C ILE A 137 11.95 -12.92 -3.60
N ILE A 138 12.50 -12.05 -2.75
CA ILE A 138 11.86 -11.66 -1.49
C ILE A 138 10.60 -10.83 -1.75
N ALA A 139 10.64 -9.91 -2.72
CA ALA A 139 9.50 -9.11 -3.13
C ALA A 139 8.39 -9.98 -3.74
N PHE A 140 8.75 -10.98 -4.55
CA PHE A 140 7.79 -11.92 -5.12
C PHE A 140 7.11 -12.78 -4.05
N ILE A 141 7.90 -13.36 -3.13
CA ILE A 141 7.37 -14.12 -2.00
C ILE A 141 6.47 -13.22 -1.13
N GLY A 142 6.92 -11.99 -0.84
CA GLY A 142 6.12 -10.99 -0.12
C GLY A 142 4.79 -10.68 -0.82
N GLY A 143 4.80 -10.55 -2.14
CA GLY A 143 3.58 -10.35 -2.95
C GLY A 143 2.59 -11.51 -2.86
N ILE A 144 3.07 -12.76 -2.82
CA ILE A 144 2.23 -13.94 -2.60
C ILE A 144 1.57 -13.89 -1.23
N PHE A 145 2.34 -13.68 -0.17
CA PHE A 145 1.81 -13.59 1.20
C PHE A 145 0.85 -12.42 1.36
N MET A 146 1.15 -11.25 0.77
CA MET A 146 0.29 -10.08 0.78
C MET A 146 -1.04 -10.37 0.08
N SER A 147 -1.02 -11.00 -1.10
CA SER A 147 -2.23 -11.31 -1.88
C SER A 147 -3.09 -12.35 -1.16
N PHE A 148 -2.45 -13.39 -0.61
CA PHE A 148 -3.13 -14.41 0.19
C PHE A 148 -3.75 -13.80 1.45
N GLY A 149 -3.01 -12.99 2.20
CA GLY A 149 -3.48 -12.29 3.38
C GLY A 149 -4.66 -11.36 3.08
N ALA A 150 -4.61 -10.61 1.98
CA ALA A 150 -5.70 -9.72 1.56
C ALA A 150 -6.99 -10.47 1.17
N ARG A 151 -6.90 -11.76 0.80
CA ARG A 151 -8.08 -12.61 0.57
C ARG A 151 -8.59 -13.25 1.86
N LEU A 152 -7.68 -13.64 2.75
CA LEU A 152 -8.07 -14.12 4.09
C LEU A 152 -8.77 -13.03 4.92
N ALA A 153 -8.32 -11.78 4.80
CA ALA A 153 -8.93 -10.65 5.47
C ALA A 153 -10.20 -10.13 4.76
N ASP A 154 -10.56 -10.68 3.60
CA ASP A 154 -11.62 -10.17 2.71
C ASP A 154 -11.46 -8.68 2.33
N GLY A 155 -10.23 -8.20 2.26
CA GLY A 155 -9.95 -6.79 2.04
C GLY A 155 -8.46 -6.46 2.02
N CYS A 156 -8.16 -5.30 1.45
CA CYS A 156 -6.81 -4.72 1.45
C CYS A 156 -6.78 -3.44 2.30
N THR A 157 -5.62 -2.81 2.39
CA THR A 157 -5.43 -1.56 3.15
C THR A 157 -6.34 -0.44 2.66
N SER A 158 -6.64 -0.33 1.36
CA SER A 158 -7.61 0.67 0.87
C SER A 158 -9.06 0.31 1.26
N GLY A 159 -9.42 -0.97 1.17
CA GLY A 159 -10.74 -1.49 1.55
C GLY A 159 -11.03 -1.31 3.05
N HIS A 160 -10.21 -1.89 3.93
CA HIS A 160 -10.40 -1.75 5.37
C HIS A 160 -9.97 -0.39 5.90
N GLY A 161 -8.83 0.13 5.42
CA GLY A 161 -8.20 1.33 5.98
C GLY A 161 -8.81 2.64 5.54
N ILE A 162 -9.29 2.77 4.31
CA ILE A 162 -9.95 4.00 3.84
C ILE A 162 -11.48 3.83 3.93
N SER A 163 -12.03 2.85 3.22
CA SER A 163 -13.49 2.70 3.14
C SER A 163 -14.10 2.13 4.41
N GLY A 164 -13.50 1.11 5.01
CA GLY A 164 -14.02 0.43 6.20
C GLY A 164 -13.98 1.28 7.47
N THR A 165 -12.87 1.99 7.71
CA THR A 165 -12.76 2.92 8.85
C THR A 165 -13.70 4.11 8.72
N SER A 166 -13.91 4.65 7.52
CA SER A 166 -14.85 5.76 7.27
C SER A 166 -16.31 5.38 7.58
N GLN A 167 -16.64 4.11 7.45
CA GLN A 167 -17.96 3.54 7.78
C GLN A 167 -18.06 3.10 9.25
N LEU A 168 -17.03 3.37 10.06
CA LEU A 168 -16.94 2.96 11.46
C LEU A 168 -17.07 1.43 11.67
N ASN A 169 -16.67 0.64 10.67
CA ASN A 169 -16.75 -0.82 10.77
C ASN A 169 -15.66 -1.37 11.72
N VAL A 170 -16.09 -1.99 12.81
CA VAL A 170 -15.23 -2.56 13.86
C VAL A 170 -14.24 -3.59 13.30
N ALA A 171 -14.70 -4.46 12.38
CA ALA A 171 -13.84 -5.46 11.76
C ALA A 171 -12.69 -4.79 10.97
N SER A 172 -12.98 -3.67 10.32
CA SER A 172 -11.96 -2.93 9.57
C SER A 172 -10.93 -2.26 10.47
N TRP A 173 -11.35 -1.72 11.62
CA TRP A 173 -10.42 -1.19 12.62
C TRP A 173 -9.47 -2.26 13.15
N ILE A 174 -10.00 -3.45 13.46
CA ILE A 174 -9.18 -4.59 13.90
C ILE A 174 -8.18 -5.00 12.80
N SER A 175 -8.65 -5.16 11.55
CA SER A 175 -7.78 -5.52 10.42
C SER A 175 -6.65 -4.52 10.22
N VAL A 176 -6.95 -3.21 10.28
CA VAL A 176 -5.95 -2.15 10.11
C VAL A 176 -4.89 -2.21 11.21
N ILE A 177 -5.28 -2.37 12.48
CA ILE A 177 -4.33 -2.51 13.59
C ILE A 177 -3.41 -3.73 13.37
N CYS A 178 -3.98 -4.86 12.97
CA CYS A 178 -3.21 -6.07 12.67
C CYS A 178 -2.24 -5.87 11.49
N PHE A 179 -2.65 -5.17 10.43
CA PHE A 179 -1.78 -4.87 9.29
C PHE A 179 -0.57 -4.03 9.70
N PHE A 180 -0.78 -2.99 10.51
CA PHE A 180 0.31 -2.16 11.02
C PHE A 180 1.26 -2.93 11.94
N ILE A 181 0.73 -3.72 12.88
CA ILE A 181 1.55 -4.54 13.78
C ILE A 181 2.39 -5.54 12.98
N SER A 182 1.77 -6.25 12.03
CA SER A 182 2.47 -7.20 11.17
C SER A 182 3.55 -6.53 10.33
N GLY A 183 3.28 -5.34 9.76
CA GLY A 183 4.26 -4.57 9.01
C GLY A 183 5.46 -4.13 9.84
N MET A 184 5.25 -3.64 11.06
CA MET A 184 6.34 -3.29 11.98
C MET A 184 7.21 -4.49 12.33
N ILE A 185 6.58 -5.64 12.59
CA ILE A 185 7.29 -6.89 12.87
C ILE A 185 8.11 -7.31 11.65
N ALA A 186 7.52 -7.30 10.45
CA ALA A 186 8.20 -7.68 9.21
C ALA A 186 9.43 -6.80 8.93
N ILE A 187 9.32 -5.48 9.10
CA ILE A 187 10.45 -4.55 8.94
C ILE A 187 11.57 -4.92 9.91
N ARG A 188 11.26 -5.19 11.18
CA ARG A 188 12.25 -5.54 12.21
C ARG A 188 12.94 -6.89 11.98
N PHE A 189 12.30 -7.81 11.27
CA PHE A 189 12.91 -9.10 10.91
C PHE A 189 13.78 -9.01 9.66
N ILE A 190 13.47 -8.09 8.74
CA ILE A 190 14.21 -7.92 7.49
C ILE A 190 15.44 -7.03 7.69
N TYR A 191 15.29 -5.88 8.37
CA TYR A 191 16.34 -4.88 8.57
C TYR A 191 16.86 -4.89 10.02
#